data_AF-A0AA42ZCD3-F1
#
_entry.id   AF-A0AA42ZCD3-F1
#
_cell.length_a   1.000
_cell.length_b   1.000
_cell.length_c   1.000
_cell.angle_alpha   90.00
_cell.angle_beta   90.00
_cell.angle_gamma   90.00
#
_symmetry.space_group_name_H-M   'P 1'
#
loop_
_entity.id
_entity.type
_entity.pdbx_description
1 polymer ?
#
loop_
_entity_poly.entity_id
_entity_poly.type
_entity_poly.pdbx_seq_one_letter_code
_entity_poly.pdbx_strand_id
1 'polypeptide(L)'
;MASEQRISDALTQVVHLPLNIKKGEGIQLGERYSVGPYFPVFILTNSEGAVINRWTGYTGAERFLRSFYKAMSNLTPIAERIAAFDKMPSHAEALFLASYHADISEFVKAAKYYQRAQTLNGSSTDYSYQVFENYANAAWNDQIPFDDVLPAADAVLEAPRKNLQNIASVAQLICKLARRRDATDRIAKYLQAGIAASGARKDDKGRKLQAELKADQALYVHGDTLGAIEQKKSGFGENWDTNLNNYLPFATYCFERRINLEEAQRFVETAAQRASDGSFKAKHLSLLANICEARGNFADALRHAEAAAVQDPDNEAYAKQLLRMREAAGR
;
A
#
# COMPACT_ATOMS: atom_id res chain seq x y z
N MET A 1 -28.90 -18.53 -15.55
CA MET A 1 -29.32 -17.14 -15.26
C MET A 1 -28.13 -16.23 -15.43
N ALA A 2 -28.27 -15.10 -16.12
CA ALA A 2 -27.18 -14.12 -16.28
C ALA A 2 -26.73 -13.59 -14.90
N SER A 3 -25.44 -13.31 -14.75
CA SER A 3 -24.82 -12.82 -13.51
C SER A 3 -25.50 -11.57 -12.95
N GLU A 4 -25.97 -10.69 -13.84
CA GLU A 4 -26.67 -9.45 -13.50
C GLU A 4 -28.02 -9.71 -12.84
N GLN A 5 -28.80 -10.67 -13.35
CA GLN A 5 -30.09 -11.03 -12.76
C GLN A 5 -29.91 -11.52 -11.32
N ARG A 6 -28.91 -12.36 -11.06
CA ARG A 6 -28.65 -12.89 -9.71
C ARG A 6 -28.24 -11.80 -8.72
N ILE A 7 -27.49 -10.79 -9.17
CA ILE A 7 -27.15 -9.62 -8.35
C ILE A 7 -28.41 -8.80 -8.07
N SER A 8 -29.21 -8.54 -9.10
CA SER A 8 -30.48 -7.82 -8.98
C SER A 8 -31.40 -8.49 -7.96
N ASP A 9 -31.60 -9.81 -8.10
CA ASP A 9 -32.42 -10.62 -7.18
C ASP A 9 -31.88 -10.55 -5.74
N ALA A 10 -30.56 -10.64 -5.55
CA ALA A 10 -29.97 -10.53 -4.22
C ALA A 10 -30.19 -9.14 -3.59
N LEU A 11 -30.06 -8.07 -4.38
CA LEU A 11 -30.25 -6.71 -3.90
C LEU A 11 -31.71 -6.38 -3.55
N THR A 12 -32.69 -7.18 -3.97
CA THR A 12 -34.09 -7.03 -3.50
C THR A 12 -34.27 -7.29 -2.00
N GLN A 13 -33.31 -7.96 -1.36
CA GLN A 13 -33.35 -8.27 0.08
C GLN A 13 -32.92 -7.08 0.96
N VAL A 14 -32.46 -5.99 0.36
CA VAL A 14 -31.97 -4.78 1.05
C VAL A 14 -32.45 -3.52 0.33
N VAL A 15 -32.40 -2.38 1.01
CA VAL A 15 -32.49 -1.09 0.32
C VAL A 15 -31.10 -0.74 -0.22
N HIS A 16 -30.94 -0.77 -1.55
CA HIS A 16 -29.68 -0.42 -2.19
C HIS A 16 -29.59 1.10 -2.43
N LEU A 17 -28.66 1.77 -1.74
CA LEU A 17 -28.40 3.20 -1.88
C LEU A 17 -27.01 3.45 -2.48
N PRO A 18 -26.89 3.70 -3.80
CA PRO A 18 -25.62 4.08 -4.41
C PRO A 18 -25.28 5.53 -4.06
N LEU A 19 -24.05 5.76 -3.60
CA LEU A 19 -23.62 7.06 -3.09
C LEU A 19 -22.24 7.45 -3.64
N ASN A 20 -22.09 8.72 -4.04
CA ASN A 20 -20.79 9.30 -4.35
C ASN A 20 -20.23 10.02 -3.14
N ILE A 21 -19.25 9.43 -2.46
CA ILE A 21 -18.69 9.99 -1.23
C ILE A 21 -17.90 11.30 -1.41
N LYS A 22 -17.69 11.75 -2.65
CA LYS A 22 -17.00 13.01 -2.96
C LYS A 22 -17.95 14.17 -3.27
N LYS A 23 -19.28 13.94 -3.21
CA LYS A 23 -20.28 14.94 -3.60
C LYS A 23 -21.48 14.92 -2.65
N GLY A 24 -22.11 16.08 -2.46
CA GLY A 24 -23.36 16.21 -1.69
C GLY A 24 -23.26 15.62 -0.28
N GLU A 25 -24.31 14.91 0.14
CA GLU A 25 -24.36 14.21 1.44
C GLU A 25 -23.29 13.12 1.59
N GLY A 26 -22.72 12.63 0.47
CA GLY A 26 -21.73 11.58 0.47
C GLY A 26 -20.44 11.94 1.18
N ILE A 27 -20.09 13.23 1.25
CA ILE A 27 -18.91 13.70 1.99
C ILE A 27 -19.06 13.40 3.48
N GLN A 28 -20.20 13.79 4.08
CA GLN A 28 -20.48 13.57 5.50
C GLN A 28 -20.64 12.08 5.83
N LEU A 29 -21.30 11.32 4.94
CA LEU A 29 -21.45 9.88 5.12
C LEU A 29 -20.11 9.13 4.97
N GLY A 30 -19.23 9.61 4.09
CA GLY A 30 -17.88 9.08 3.93
C GLY A 30 -17.07 9.19 5.22
N GLU A 31 -17.15 10.33 5.91
CA GLU A 31 -16.56 10.53 7.23
C GLU A 31 -17.22 9.65 8.30
N ARG A 32 -18.55 9.69 8.40
CA ARG A 32 -19.34 8.91 9.40
C ARG A 32 -19.02 7.42 9.35
N TYR A 33 -18.85 6.85 8.17
CA TYR A 33 -18.59 5.42 7.98
C TYR A 33 -17.12 5.09 7.73
N SER A 34 -16.22 6.06 7.90
CA SER A 34 -14.77 5.90 7.74
C SER A 34 -14.43 5.24 6.39
N VAL A 35 -14.94 5.83 5.31
CA VAL A 35 -14.66 5.41 3.94
C VAL A 35 -13.29 5.94 3.53
N GLY A 36 -12.33 5.01 3.37
CA GLY A 36 -10.97 5.33 2.96
C GLY A 36 -10.82 5.59 1.45
N PRO A 37 -9.59 5.61 0.93
CA PRO A 37 -9.31 5.91 -0.47
C PRO A 37 -9.60 4.75 -1.45
N TYR A 38 -9.97 3.57 -0.93
CA TYR A 38 -10.20 2.37 -1.73
C TYR A 38 -11.69 2.23 -2.08
N PHE A 39 -11.99 1.99 -3.36
CA PHE A 39 -13.35 1.91 -3.88
C PHE A 39 -13.56 0.66 -4.76
N PRO A 40 -14.82 0.21 -4.93
CA PRO A 40 -16.01 0.61 -4.16
C PRO A 40 -15.97 0.07 -2.72
N VAL A 41 -16.69 0.72 -1.82
CA VAL A 41 -16.94 0.20 -0.45
C VAL A 41 -18.42 -0.12 -0.34
N PHE A 42 -18.73 -1.32 0.15
CA PHE A 42 -20.08 -1.74 0.46
C PHE A 42 -20.24 -1.81 1.97
N ILE A 43 -21.32 -1.22 2.47
CA ILE A 43 -21.60 -1.14 3.91
C ILE A 43 -23.04 -1.60 4.11
N LEU A 44 -23.22 -2.67 4.89
CA LEU A 44 -24.53 -3.13 5.32
C LEU A 44 -24.83 -2.49 6.67
N THR A 45 -26.00 -1.85 6.78
CA THR A 45 -26.46 -1.18 8.01
C THR A 45 -27.86 -1.64 8.36
N ASN A 46 -28.25 -1.47 9.63
CA ASN A 46 -29.64 -1.61 10.06
C ASN A 46 -30.42 -0.30 9.82
N SER A 47 -31.70 -0.25 10.24
CA SER A 47 -32.58 0.92 10.10
C SER A 47 -32.08 2.18 10.82
N GLU A 48 -31.28 2.01 11.88
CA GLU A 48 -30.70 3.11 12.65
C GLU A 48 -29.37 3.61 12.06
N GLY A 49 -28.89 2.96 10.99
CA GLY A 49 -27.59 3.25 10.38
C GLY A 49 -26.40 2.70 11.17
N ALA A 50 -26.62 1.75 12.10
CA ALA A 50 -25.54 1.02 12.74
C ALA A 50 -24.95 0.01 11.76
N VAL A 51 -23.62 -0.04 11.67
CA VAL A 51 -22.91 -0.93 10.75
C VAL A 51 -23.07 -2.37 11.22
N ILE A 52 -23.42 -3.25 10.28
CA ILE A 52 -23.48 -4.71 10.45
C ILE A 52 -22.23 -5.34 9.84
N ASN A 53 -21.89 -4.94 8.62
CA ASN A 53 -20.78 -5.50 7.87
C ASN A 53 -20.25 -4.49 6.84
N ARG A 54 -19.01 -4.68 6.40
CA ARG A 54 -18.39 -3.92 5.31
C ARG A 54 -17.44 -4.79 4.51
N TRP A 55 -17.29 -4.48 3.23
CA TRP A 55 -16.23 -5.04 2.39
C TRP A 55 -15.87 -4.06 1.27
N THR A 56 -14.63 -4.16 0.78
CA THR A 56 -14.06 -3.21 -0.19
C THR A 56 -13.56 -3.93 -1.45
N GLY A 57 -13.72 -3.25 -2.60
CA GLY A 57 -13.07 -3.58 -3.86
C GLY A 57 -13.99 -4.12 -4.95
N TYR A 58 -13.51 -4.03 -6.20
CA TYR A 58 -14.18 -4.59 -7.36
C TYR A 58 -14.04 -6.11 -7.36
N THR A 59 -15.17 -6.81 -7.48
CA THR A 59 -15.19 -8.28 -7.54
C THR A 59 -16.15 -8.76 -8.61
N GLY A 60 -15.89 -9.91 -9.22
CA GLY A 60 -16.86 -10.57 -10.08
C GLY A 60 -18.12 -10.99 -9.31
N ALA A 61 -19.22 -11.21 -10.03
CA ALA A 61 -20.56 -11.46 -9.47
C ALA A 61 -20.59 -12.53 -8.36
N GLU A 62 -19.91 -13.66 -8.55
CA GLU A 62 -19.89 -14.73 -7.54
C GLU A 62 -19.25 -14.31 -6.22
N ARG A 63 -18.16 -13.55 -6.30
CA ARG A 63 -17.45 -13.09 -5.10
C ARG A 63 -18.25 -12.00 -4.41
N PHE A 64 -18.90 -11.11 -5.16
CA PHE A 64 -19.85 -10.14 -4.61
C PHE A 64 -20.98 -10.84 -3.85
N LEU A 65 -21.68 -11.79 -4.50
CA LEU A 65 -22.79 -12.53 -3.90
C LEU A 65 -22.35 -13.30 -2.65
N ARG A 66 -21.16 -13.92 -2.67
CA ARG A 66 -20.60 -14.59 -1.49
C ARG A 66 -20.39 -13.62 -0.31
N SER A 67 -19.81 -12.45 -0.57
CA SER A 67 -19.63 -11.43 0.47
C SER A 67 -20.98 -10.91 0.98
N PHE A 68 -21.93 -10.65 0.07
CA PHE A 68 -23.27 -10.20 0.40
C PHE A 68 -24.01 -11.21 1.29
N TYR A 69 -24.10 -12.48 0.88
CA TYR A 69 -24.78 -13.50 1.67
C TYR A 69 -24.07 -13.81 3.00
N LYS A 70 -22.73 -13.70 3.04
CA LYS A 70 -21.99 -13.78 4.31
C LYS A 70 -22.32 -12.61 5.24
N ALA A 71 -22.55 -11.41 4.69
CA ALA A 71 -22.99 -10.27 5.48
C ALA A 71 -24.42 -10.43 5.98
N MET A 72 -25.32 -10.94 5.14
CA MET A 72 -26.72 -11.16 5.48
C MET A 72 -26.95 -12.31 6.49
N SER A 73 -25.99 -13.23 6.66
CA SER A 73 -26.17 -14.38 7.56
C SER A 73 -26.08 -14.03 9.05
N ASN A 74 -25.56 -12.85 9.40
CA ASN A 74 -25.53 -12.35 10.76
C ASN A 74 -25.72 -10.82 10.74
N LEU A 75 -26.92 -10.37 11.13
CA LEU A 75 -27.32 -8.97 11.10
C LEU A 75 -27.02 -8.22 12.42
N THR A 76 -26.28 -8.83 13.34
CA THR A 76 -25.88 -8.17 14.58
C THR A 76 -24.95 -6.99 14.27
N PRO A 77 -25.26 -5.76 14.75
CA PRO A 77 -24.38 -4.61 14.60
C PRO A 77 -22.99 -4.83 15.18
N ILE A 78 -21.98 -4.19 14.59
CA ILE A 78 -20.57 -4.31 15.01
C ILE A 78 -20.39 -4.02 16.51
N ALA A 79 -21.06 -3.00 17.04
CA ALA A 79 -20.97 -2.65 18.46
C ALA A 79 -21.44 -3.78 19.37
N GLU A 80 -22.53 -4.46 19.00
CA GLU A 80 -23.05 -5.62 19.73
C GLU A 80 -22.13 -6.84 19.57
N ARG A 81 -21.54 -7.04 18.38
CA ARG A 81 -20.54 -8.09 18.12
C ARG A 81 -19.32 -7.92 19.02
N ILE A 82 -18.80 -6.70 19.15
CA ILE A 82 -17.70 -6.36 20.08
C ILE A 82 -18.11 -6.70 21.53
N ALA A 83 -19.28 -6.23 21.98
CA ALA A 83 -19.74 -6.48 23.34
C ALA A 83 -19.98 -7.97 23.64
N ALA A 84 -20.45 -8.73 22.67
CA ALA A 84 -20.60 -10.19 22.78
C ALA A 84 -19.24 -10.90 22.81
N PHE A 85 -18.29 -10.45 21.99
CA PHE A 85 -16.93 -10.99 21.96
C PHE A 85 -16.20 -10.80 23.30
N ASP A 86 -16.37 -9.65 23.95
CA ASP A 86 -15.75 -9.39 25.26
C ASP A 86 -16.23 -10.35 26.34
N LYS A 87 -17.48 -10.82 26.25
CA LYS A 87 -18.06 -11.81 27.18
C LYS A 87 -17.70 -13.24 26.82
N MET A 88 -17.74 -13.57 25.53
CA MET A 88 -17.54 -14.93 25.04
C MET A 88 -16.71 -14.91 23.75
N PRO A 89 -15.38 -14.76 23.87
CA PRO A 89 -14.52 -14.61 22.71
C PRO A 89 -14.44 -15.92 21.93
N SER A 90 -14.61 -15.83 20.60
CA SER A 90 -14.44 -16.97 19.70
C SER A 90 -13.47 -16.64 18.57
N HIS A 91 -12.80 -17.66 18.06
CA HIS A 91 -11.83 -17.50 16.98
C HIS A 91 -12.44 -16.83 15.74
N ALA A 92 -13.61 -17.30 15.29
CA ALA A 92 -14.29 -16.76 14.12
C ALA A 92 -14.67 -15.28 14.28
N GLU A 93 -15.09 -14.91 15.49
CA GLU A 93 -15.48 -13.55 15.82
C GLU A 93 -14.27 -12.61 15.85
N ALA A 94 -13.15 -13.05 16.42
CA ALA A 94 -11.90 -12.30 16.40
C ALA A 94 -11.44 -12.00 14.96
N LEU A 95 -11.51 -12.98 14.05
CA LEU A 95 -11.13 -12.77 12.65
C LEU A 95 -12.06 -11.79 11.93
N PHE A 96 -13.35 -11.86 12.21
CA PHE A 96 -14.29 -10.91 11.65
C PHE A 96 -13.95 -9.49 12.10
N LEU A 97 -13.80 -9.28 13.42
CA LEU A 97 -13.53 -7.96 13.98
C LEU A 97 -12.16 -7.44 13.51
N ALA A 98 -11.16 -8.32 13.37
CA ALA A 98 -9.87 -7.96 12.78
C ALA A 98 -10.03 -7.39 11.36
N SER A 99 -10.77 -8.07 10.49
CA SER A 99 -11.04 -7.62 9.12
C SER A 99 -11.82 -6.31 9.08
N TYR A 100 -12.84 -6.17 9.94
CA TYR A 100 -13.62 -4.94 10.04
C TYR A 100 -12.73 -3.74 10.40
N HIS A 101 -11.92 -3.87 11.46
CA HIS A 101 -11.04 -2.81 11.93
C HIS A 101 -9.93 -2.48 10.92
N ALA A 102 -9.41 -3.48 10.19
CA ALA A 102 -8.45 -3.26 9.13
C ALA A 102 -9.08 -2.41 8.00
N ASP A 103 -10.31 -2.70 7.61
CA ASP A 103 -10.99 -1.97 6.54
C ASP A 103 -11.26 -0.50 6.92
N ILE A 104 -11.62 -0.19 8.17
CA ILE A 104 -11.78 1.19 8.67
C ILE A 104 -10.45 1.87 9.02
N SER A 105 -9.31 1.24 8.69
CA SER A 105 -7.96 1.75 9.00
C SER A 105 -7.65 1.90 10.50
N GLU A 106 -8.37 1.19 11.37
CA GLU A 106 -8.04 1.04 12.79
C GLU A 106 -7.05 -0.12 13.00
N PHE A 107 -5.89 -0.03 12.35
CA PHE A 107 -4.97 -1.15 12.18
C PHE A 107 -4.44 -1.71 13.51
N VAL A 108 -4.23 -0.88 14.52
CA VAL A 108 -3.79 -1.36 15.86
C VAL A 108 -4.84 -2.28 16.49
N LYS A 109 -6.13 -1.95 16.37
CA LYS A 109 -7.22 -2.82 16.84
C LYS A 109 -7.29 -4.09 16.02
N ALA A 110 -7.15 -3.99 14.70
CA ALA A 110 -7.14 -5.14 13.81
C ALA A 110 -6.04 -6.15 14.19
N ALA A 111 -4.81 -5.66 14.42
CA ALA A 111 -3.69 -6.48 14.88
C ALA A 111 -4.00 -7.18 16.22
N LYS A 112 -4.58 -6.48 17.19
CA LYS A 112 -4.99 -7.07 18.48
C LYS A 112 -6.03 -8.18 18.31
N TYR A 113 -7.00 -8.02 17.41
CA TYR A 113 -7.96 -9.07 17.12
C TYR A 113 -7.33 -10.27 16.40
N TYR A 114 -6.37 -10.08 15.49
CA TYR A 114 -5.60 -11.19 14.91
C TYR A 114 -4.77 -11.94 15.97
N GLN A 115 -4.13 -11.23 16.88
CA GLN A 115 -3.43 -11.84 18.02
C GLN A 115 -4.41 -12.64 18.90
N ARG A 116 -5.59 -12.08 19.17
CA ARG A 116 -6.61 -12.80 19.93
C ARG A 116 -7.12 -14.04 19.19
N ALA A 117 -7.30 -13.97 17.89
CA ALA A 117 -7.63 -15.12 17.04
C ALA A 117 -6.54 -16.21 17.15
N GLN A 118 -5.26 -15.84 17.06
CA GLN A 118 -4.13 -16.75 17.27
C GLN A 118 -4.23 -17.48 18.61
N THR A 119 -4.49 -16.76 19.71
CA THR A 119 -4.63 -17.36 21.04
C THR A 119 -5.82 -18.32 21.12
N LEU A 120 -6.96 -17.97 20.52
CA LEU A 120 -8.19 -18.77 20.59
C LEU A 120 -8.17 -20.02 19.71
N ASN A 121 -7.39 -20.02 18.62
CA ASN A 121 -7.26 -21.15 17.70
C ASN A 121 -6.13 -22.13 18.10
N GLY A 122 -5.31 -21.75 19.08
CA GLY A 122 -4.07 -22.44 19.40
C GLY A 122 -3.04 -22.33 18.26
N SER A 123 -2.24 -23.38 18.04
CA SER A 123 -1.13 -23.40 17.08
C SER A 123 -1.53 -23.80 15.65
N SER A 124 -2.82 -23.83 15.30
CA SER A 124 -3.28 -24.42 14.02
C SER A 124 -3.12 -23.49 12.81
N THR A 125 -3.29 -22.18 13.01
CA THR A 125 -3.16 -21.14 11.98
C THR A 125 -2.22 -20.06 12.45
N ASP A 126 -1.36 -19.56 11.58
CA ASP A 126 -0.40 -18.50 11.88
C ASP A 126 -0.89 -17.15 11.33
N TYR A 127 -1.16 -16.21 12.23
CA TYR A 127 -1.59 -14.84 11.94
C TYR A 127 -0.45 -13.81 12.07
N SER A 128 0.80 -14.24 12.25
CA SER A 128 1.95 -13.35 12.44
C SER A 128 2.05 -12.29 11.33
N TYR A 129 1.83 -12.68 10.08
CA TYR A 129 1.89 -11.74 8.95
C TYR A 129 0.75 -10.71 8.98
N GLN A 130 -0.48 -11.11 9.33
CA GLN A 130 -1.60 -10.19 9.43
C GLN A 130 -1.41 -9.19 10.58
N VAL A 131 -0.83 -9.63 11.70
CA VAL A 131 -0.43 -8.75 12.80
C VAL A 131 0.63 -7.76 12.33
N PHE A 132 1.69 -8.25 11.69
CA PHE A 132 2.76 -7.43 11.12
C PHE A 132 2.23 -6.40 10.12
N GLU A 133 1.43 -6.81 9.14
CA GLU A 133 0.91 -5.96 8.08
C GLU A 133 0.06 -4.82 8.65
N ASN A 134 -0.76 -5.11 9.66
CA ASN A 134 -1.55 -4.09 10.35
C ASN A 134 -0.67 -3.13 11.16
N TYR A 135 0.36 -3.60 11.86
CA TYR A 135 1.31 -2.69 12.52
C TYR A 135 2.13 -1.86 11.52
N ALA A 136 2.54 -2.43 10.39
CA ALA A 136 3.20 -1.71 9.32
C ALA A 136 2.29 -0.59 8.76
N ASN A 137 0.99 -0.88 8.55
CA ASN A 137 0.01 0.11 8.13
C ASN A 137 -0.27 1.16 9.21
N ALA A 138 -0.35 0.77 10.48
CA ALA A 138 -0.46 1.71 11.60
C ALA A 138 0.74 2.68 11.64
N ALA A 139 1.96 2.16 11.53
CA ALA A 139 3.17 2.96 11.48
C ALA A 139 3.25 3.83 10.22
N TRP A 140 2.75 3.36 9.08
CA TRP A 140 2.63 4.17 7.86
C TRP A 140 1.66 5.35 8.03
N ASN A 141 0.64 5.19 8.87
CA ASN A 141 -0.39 6.20 9.12
C ASN A 141 -0.17 6.94 10.45
N ASP A 142 1.05 6.94 10.98
CA ASP A 142 1.44 7.67 12.19
C ASP A 142 0.63 7.27 13.46
N GLN A 143 0.01 6.10 13.47
CA GLN A 143 -0.76 5.59 14.62
C GLN A 143 0.12 4.96 15.71
N ILE A 144 1.29 4.45 15.31
CA ILE A 144 2.30 3.88 16.22
C ILE A 144 3.71 4.26 15.72
N PRO A 145 4.72 4.28 16.62
CA PRO A 145 6.13 4.38 16.25
C PRO A 145 6.61 3.21 15.36
N PHE A 146 7.70 3.44 14.62
CA PHE A 146 8.32 2.39 13.80
C PHE A 146 8.83 1.19 14.61
N ASP A 147 9.42 1.45 15.78
CA ASP A 147 9.97 0.39 16.64
C ASP A 147 8.92 -0.63 17.09
N ASP A 148 7.65 -0.23 17.20
CA ASP A 148 6.53 -1.10 17.59
C ASP A 148 6.19 -2.13 16.48
N VAL A 149 6.65 -1.92 15.24
CA VAL A 149 6.47 -2.85 14.13
C VAL A 149 7.45 -4.02 14.19
N LEU A 150 8.66 -3.78 14.73
CA LEU A 150 9.78 -4.72 14.67
C LEU A 150 9.49 -6.06 15.36
N PRO A 151 8.86 -6.12 16.56
CA PRO A 151 8.49 -7.39 17.18
C PRO A 151 7.52 -8.22 16.33
N ALA A 152 6.57 -7.58 15.63
CA ALA A 152 5.65 -8.29 14.76
C ALA A 152 6.34 -8.79 13.49
N ALA A 153 7.29 -8.03 12.95
CA ALA A 153 8.14 -8.49 11.86
C ALA A 153 8.96 -9.73 12.28
N ASP A 154 9.55 -9.70 13.48
CA ASP A 154 10.33 -10.81 14.03
C ASP A 154 9.49 -12.07 14.18
N ALA A 155 8.24 -11.95 14.66
CA ALA A 155 7.31 -13.07 14.74
C ALA A 155 7.06 -13.76 13.39
N VAL A 156 7.00 -13.02 12.27
CA VAL A 156 6.88 -13.60 10.92
C VAL A 156 8.15 -14.35 10.53
N LEU A 157 9.31 -13.78 10.85
CA LEU A 157 10.61 -14.39 10.56
C LEU A 157 10.84 -15.65 11.40
N GLU A 158 10.27 -15.72 12.60
CA GLU A 158 10.41 -16.81 13.57
C GLU A 158 9.31 -17.87 13.46
N ALA A 159 8.24 -17.61 12.69
CA ALA A 159 7.12 -18.52 12.47
C ALA A 159 7.55 -19.98 12.22
N PRO A 160 6.94 -20.99 12.87
CA PRO A 160 7.32 -22.40 12.72
C PRO A 160 7.23 -22.89 11.27
N ARG A 161 6.22 -22.41 10.53
CA ARG A 161 6.04 -22.71 9.11
C ARG A 161 6.44 -21.48 8.30
N LYS A 162 7.66 -21.50 7.76
CA LYS A 162 8.18 -20.39 6.95
C LYS A 162 7.33 -20.20 5.69
N ASN A 163 6.74 -19.02 5.54
CA ASN A 163 6.12 -18.57 4.31
C ASN A 163 7.05 -17.56 3.61
N LEU A 164 7.67 -17.99 2.50
CA LEU A 164 8.64 -17.18 1.77
C LEU A 164 8.05 -15.88 1.22
N GLN A 165 6.77 -15.89 0.81
CA GLN A 165 6.10 -14.67 0.36
C GLN A 165 5.95 -13.68 1.50
N ASN A 166 5.53 -14.13 2.68
CA ASN A 166 5.36 -13.28 3.85
C ASN A 166 6.70 -12.68 4.31
N ILE A 167 7.76 -13.48 4.36
CA ILE A 167 9.11 -13.01 4.73
C ILE A 167 9.61 -11.94 3.74
N ALA A 168 9.42 -12.16 2.44
CA ALA A 168 9.81 -11.20 1.43
C ALA A 168 8.98 -9.90 1.51
N SER A 169 7.67 -10.01 1.80
CA SER A 169 6.79 -8.86 2.05
C SER A 169 7.21 -8.07 3.29
N VAL A 170 7.61 -8.74 4.39
CA VAL A 170 8.15 -8.10 5.59
C VAL A 170 9.36 -7.25 5.26
N ALA A 171 10.34 -7.82 4.56
CA ALA A 171 11.53 -7.10 4.15
C ALA A 171 11.19 -5.84 3.35
N GLN A 172 10.30 -5.96 2.35
CA GLN A 172 9.90 -4.83 1.51
C GLN A 172 9.21 -3.72 2.31
N LEU A 173 8.26 -4.07 3.19
CA LEU A 173 7.50 -3.10 3.98
C LEU A 173 8.36 -2.43 5.06
N ILE A 174 9.20 -3.18 5.77
CA ILE A 174 10.14 -2.62 6.75
C ILE A 174 11.13 -1.66 6.09
N CYS A 175 11.68 -2.00 4.92
CA CYS A 175 12.61 -1.10 4.23
C CYS A 175 11.93 0.21 3.80
N LYS A 176 10.68 0.15 3.32
CA LYS A 176 9.90 1.35 2.97
C LYS A 176 9.61 2.21 4.19
N LEU A 177 9.19 1.59 5.30
CA LEU A 177 8.90 2.30 6.55
C LEU A 177 10.17 2.93 7.14
N ALA A 178 11.26 2.18 7.21
CA ALA A 178 12.54 2.65 7.73
C ALA A 178 13.04 3.88 6.97
N ARG A 179 12.96 3.89 5.64
CA ARG A 179 13.31 5.08 4.84
C ARG A 179 12.44 6.29 5.17
N ARG A 180 11.13 6.10 5.33
CA ARG A 180 10.22 7.19 5.70
C ARG A 180 10.49 7.74 7.11
N ARG A 181 11.12 6.94 7.97
CA ARG A 181 11.36 7.23 9.40
C ARG A 181 12.82 7.50 9.73
N ASP A 182 13.69 7.55 8.72
CA ASP A 182 15.13 7.72 8.89
C ASP A 182 15.76 6.68 9.85
N ALA A 183 15.30 5.43 9.76
CA ALA A 183 15.66 4.31 10.63
C ALA A 183 16.27 3.12 9.85
N THR A 184 17.04 3.44 8.81
CA THR A 184 17.59 2.43 7.87
C THR A 184 18.70 1.56 8.48
N ASP A 185 19.25 1.94 9.63
CA ASP A 185 20.18 1.13 10.43
C ASP A 185 19.53 -0.14 11.01
N ARG A 186 18.19 -0.17 11.11
CA ARG A 186 17.43 -1.26 11.73
C ARG A 186 17.03 -2.39 10.77
N ILE A 187 17.33 -2.27 9.47
CA ILE A 187 16.73 -3.16 8.45
C ILE A 187 17.58 -4.37 8.05
N ALA A 188 18.84 -4.45 8.49
CA ALA A 188 19.81 -5.44 8.00
C ALA A 188 19.31 -6.89 8.07
N LYS A 189 18.75 -7.31 9.22
CA LYS A 189 18.25 -8.68 9.40
C LYS A 189 17.05 -8.99 8.48
N TYR A 190 16.18 -8.01 8.25
CA TYR A 190 15.01 -8.19 7.38
C TYR A 190 15.40 -8.24 5.91
N LEU A 191 16.38 -7.42 5.50
CA LEU A 191 16.96 -7.51 4.15
C LEU A 191 17.57 -8.89 3.90
N GLN A 192 18.37 -9.41 4.83
CA GLN A 192 18.97 -10.73 4.70
C GLN A 192 17.90 -11.83 4.55
N ALA A 193 16.89 -11.83 5.43
CA ALA A 193 15.79 -12.79 5.36
C ALA A 193 15.00 -12.67 4.05
N GLY A 194 14.72 -11.45 3.60
CA GLY A 194 14.01 -11.17 2.36
C GLY A 194 14.78 -11.58 1.11
N ILE A 195 16.10 -11.36 1.07
CA ILE A 195 16.97 -11.77 -0.05
C ILE A 195 17.01 -13.30 -0.17
N ALA A 196 17.10 -14.01 0.95
CA ALA A 196 17.03 -15.47 0.97
C ALA A 196 15.67 -15.97 0.49
N ALA A 197 14.58 -15.41 1.02
CA ALA A 197 13.21 -15.82 0.68
C ALA A 197 12.82 -15.51 -0.78
N SER A 198 13.22 -14.35 -1.30
CA SER A 198 12.99 -13.97 -2.70
C SER A 198 13.86 -14.78 -3.67
N GLY A 199 15.11 -15.09 -3.30
CA GLY A 199 16.00 -15.95 -4.11
C GLY A 199 15.56 -17.40 -4.21
N ALA A 200 14.84 -17.90 -3.20
CA ALA A 200 14.24 -19.24 -3.25
C ALA A 200 13.07 -19.32 -4.26
N ARG A 201 12.53 -18.19 -4.71
CA ARG A 201 11.50 -18.14 -5.74
C ARG A 201 12.13 -18.09 -7.13
N LYS A 202 11.66 -18.93 -8.03
CA LYS A 202 12.16 -19.01 -9.42
C LYS A 202 11.39 -18.14 -10.41
N ASP A 203 10.37 -17.41 -9.94
CA ASP A 203 9.55 -16.52 -10.76
C ASP A 203 10.20 -15.15 -10.96
N ASP A 204 9.75 -14.42 -11.99
CA ASP A 204 10.25 -13.09 -12.31
C ASP A 204 10.03 -12.09 -11.17
N LYS A 205 8.92 -12.24 -10.45
CA LYS A 205 8.60 -11.44 -9.26
C LYS A 205 9.65 -11.65 -8.16
N GLY A 206 10.05 -12.89 -7.88
CA GLY A 206 11.09 -13.23 -6.92
C GLY A 206 12.43 -12.59 -7.28
N ARG A 207 12.88 -12.72 -8.54
CA ARG A 207 14.14 -12.12 -9.00
C ARG A 207 14.16 -10.60 -8.89
N LYS A 208 13.10 -9.92 -9.33
CA LYS A 208 12.99 -8.46 -9.26
C LYS A 208 13.03 -7.95 -7.82
N LEU A 209 12.28 -8.62 -6.93
CA LEU A 209 12.30 -8.28 -5.51
C LEU A 209 13.67 -8.55 -4.89
N GLN A 210 14.32 -9.65 -5.24
CA GLN A 210 15.67 -9.96 -4.74
C GLN A 210 16.67 -8.87 -5.13
N ALA A 211 16.65 -8.41 -6.39
CA ALA A 211 17.51 -7.33 -6.86
C ALA A 211 17.23 -6.01 -6.11
N GLU A 212 15.96 -5.67 -5.87
CA GLU A 212 15.58 -4.50 -5.08
C GLU A 212 16.11 -4.57 -3.63
N LEU A 213 15.96 -5.73 -2.97
CA LEU A 213 16.45 -5.91 -1.61
C LEU A 213 17.98 -5.93 -1.53
N LYS A 214 18.68 -6.52 -2.51
CA LYS A 214 20.14 -6.45 -2.61
C LYS A 214 20.64 -5.03 -2.81
N ALA A 215 19.93 -4.23 -3.62
CA ALA A 215 20.26 -2.83 -3.81
C ALA A 215 20.11 -2.03 -2.50
N ASP A 216 19.04 -2.25 -1.74
CA ASP A 216 18.86 -1.64 -0.42
C ASP A 216 19.92 -2.15 0.58
N GLN A 217 20.35 -3.40 0.50
CA GLN A 217 21.42 -3.95 1.35
C GLN A 217 22.78 -3.32 1.04
N ALA A 218 23.16 -3.23 -0.24
CA ALA A 218 24.38 -2.54 -0.66
C ALA A 218 24.39 -1.10 -0.13
N LEU A 219 23.28 -0.36 -0.29
CA LEU A 219 23.20 1.03 0.12
C LEU A 219 23.26 1.21 1.65
N TYR A 220 22.35 0.56 2.38
CA TYR A 220 22.11 0.88 3.79
C TYR A 220 22.91 0.03 4.78
N VAL A 221 23.35 -1.16 4.36
CA VAL A 221 24.12 -2.06 5.23
C VAL A 221 25.60 -1.97 4.92
N HIS A 222 25.97 -1.86 3.65
CA HIS A 222 27.38 -1.86 3.22
C HIS A 222 27.92 -0.46 2.89
N GLY A 223 27.06 0.56 2.78
CA GLY A 223 27.48 1.90 2.34
C GLY A 223 27.94 1.95 0.88
N ASP A 224 27.62 0.94 0.08
CA ASP A 224 28.06 0.78 -1.30
C ASP A 224 27.01 1.34 -2.27
N THR A 225 27.14 2.63 -2.56
CA THR A 225 26.22 3.34 -3.46
C THR A 225 26.33 2.84 -4.91
N LEU A 226 27.54 2.52 -5.38
CA LEU A 226 27.75 2.04 -6.75
C LEU A 226 27.16 0.63 -6.91
N GLY A 227 27.47 -0.27 -5.97
CA GLY A 227 26.88 -1.60 -5.95
C GLY A 227 25.37 -1.56 -5.84
N ALA A 228 24.78 -0.64 -5.07
CA ALA A 228 23.33 -0.47 -5.00
C ALA A 228 22.71 -0.15 -6.37
N ILE A 229 23.34 0.76 -7.13
CA ILE A 229 22.89 1.14 -8.47
C ILE A 229 23.01 -0.04 -9.44
N GLU A 230 24.13 -0.76 -9.41
CA GLU A 230 24.35 -1.95 -10.24
C GLU A 230 23.34 -3.05 -9.96
N GLN A 231 23.09 -3.35 -8.67
CA GLN A 231 22.07 -4.31 -8.26
C GLN A 231 20.69 -3.87 -8.75
N LYS A 232 20.34 -2.59 -8.61
CA LYS A 232 19.05 -2.07 -9.10
C LYS A 232 18.90 -2.24 -10.60
N LYS A 233 19.94 -1.90 -11.38
CA LYS A 233 19.96 -2.04 -12.84
C LYS A 233 19.81 -3.50 -13.27
N SER A 234 20.52 -4.42 -12.62
CA SER A 234 20.42 -5.86 -12.92
C SER A 234 19.01 -6.42 -12.73
N GLY A 235 18.23 -5.84 -11.82
CA GLY A 235 16.83 -6.22 -11.59
C GLY A 235 15.88 -5.92 -12.76
N PHE A 236 16.28 -5.05 -13.70
CA PHE A 236 15.50 -4.76 -14.90
C PHE A 236 15.81 -5.71 -16.07
N GLY A 237 16.86 -6.54 -15.96
CA GLY A 237 17.28 -7.48 -17.00
C GLY A 237 18.14 -6.84 -18.09
N GLU A 238 18.40 -7.61 -19.14
CA GLU A 238 19.15 -7.16 -20.31
C GLU A 238 18.40 -6.05 -21.07
N ASN A 239 19.15 -5.16 -21.73
CA ASN A 239 18.62 -4.05 -22.52
C ASN A 239 17.74 -3.07 -21.72
N TRP A 240 17.88 -3.04 -20.39
CA TRP A 240 17.06 -2.18 -19.54
C TRP A 240 17.16 -0.70 -19.90
N ASP A 241 18.33 -0.29 -20.39
CA ASP A 241 18.70 1.04 -20.82
C ASP A 241 18.07 1.46 -22.15
N THR A 242 17.43 0.55 -22.87
CA THR A 242 16.66 0.86 -24.09
C THR A 242 15.14 0.83 -23.89
N ASN A 243 14.68 0.24 -22.78
CA ASN A 243 13.27 0.14 -22.45
C ASN A 243 12.80 1.31 -21.58
N LEU A 244 12.07 2.25 -22.18
CA LEU A 244 11.55 3.44 -21.49
C LEU A 244 10.71 3.13 -20.24
N ASN A 245 10.09 1.95 -20.16
CA ASN A 245 9.31 1.55 -18.99
C ASN A 245 10.18 1.33 -17.74
N ASN A 246 11.49 1.16 -17.90
CA ASN A 246 12.43 0.98 -16.79
C ASN A 246 12.99 2.30 -16.25
N TYR A 247 12.90 3.39 -17.02
CA TYR A 247 13.48 4.68 -16.64
C TYR A 247 12.79 5.29 -15.43
N LEU A 248 11.45 5.29 -15.42
CA LEU A 248 10.69 5.83 -14.28
C LEU A 248 10.95 5.03 -12.99
N PRO A 249 10.84 3.69 -12.93
CA PRO A 249 11.17 2.94 -11.72
C PRO A 249 12.63 3.09 -11.25
N PHE A 250 13.60 3.19 -12.17
CA PHE A 250 15.00 3.42 -11.81
C PHE A 250 15.18 4.80 -11.19
N ALA A 251 14.66 5.84 -11.84
CA ALA A 251 14.78 7.20 -11.36
C ALA A 251 14.03 7.44 -10.05
N THR A 252 12.86 6.81 -9.85
CA THR A 252 12.16 6.83 -8.56
C THR A 252 13.03 6.21 -7.46
N TYR A 253 13.67 5.07 -7.73
CA TYR A 253 14.57 4.44 -6.77
C TYR A 253 15.72 5.38 -6.37
N CYS A 254 16.36 6.01 -7.35
CA CYS A 254 17.42 7.01 -7.16
C CYS A 254 16.94 8.23 -6.37
N PHE A 255 15.79 8.79 -6.73
CA PHE A 255 15.20 9.96 -6.09
C PHE A 255 14.85 9.69 -4.62
N GLU A 256 14.14 8.60 -4.32
CA GLU A 256 13.75 8.22 -2.95
C GLU A 256 14.96 8.02 -2.03
N ARG A 257 16.13 7.71 -2.60
CA ARG A 257 17.39 7.43 -1.89
C ARG A 257 18.38 8.58 -1.95
N ARG A 258 18.08 9.64 -2.72
CA ARG A 258 18.98 10.76 -3.01
C ARG A 258 20.35 10.33 -3.55
N ILE A 259 20.36 9.30 -4.40
CA ILE A 259 21.58 8.80 -5.06
C ILE A 259 21.48 8.93 -6.57
N ASN A 260 22.60 9.19 -7.25
CA ASN A 260 22.71 9.15 -8.71
C ASN A 260 21.64 9.99 -9.44
N LEU A 261 21.36 11.18 -8.91
CA LEU A 261 20.28 12.03 -9.40
C LEU A 261 20.53 12.56 -10.81
N GLU A 262 21.80 12.69 -11.23
CA GLU A 262 22.15 13.11 -12.60
C GLU A 262 21.71 12.09 -13.64
N GLU A 263 22.06 10.82 -13.43
CA GLU A 263 21.68 9.75 -14.34
C GLU A 263 20.16 9.54 -14.32
N ALA A 264 19.54 9.58 -13.13
CA ALA A 264 18.09 9.51 -12.98
C ALA A 264 17.38 10.62 -13.77
N GLN A 265 17.85 11.87 -13.67
CA GLN A 265 17.31 13.01 -14.41
C GLN A 265 17.35 12.74 -15.92
N ARG A 266 18.52 12.35 -16.45
CA ARG A 266 18.72 12.09 -17.89
C ARG A 266 17.76 11.03 -18.43
N PHE A 267 17.53 9.95 -17.67
CA PHE A 267 16.60 8.92 -18.09
C PHE A 267 15.15 9.41 -18.09
N VAL A 268 14.70 10.06 -17.02
CA VAL A 268 13.32 10.56 -16.96
C VAL A 268 13.05 11.61 -18.02
N GLU A 269 14.02 12.48 -18.29
CA GLU A 269 13.94 13.47 -19.37
C GLU A 269 13.80 12.80 -20.74
N THR A 270 14.63 11.78 -21.03
CA THR A 270 14.54 11.01 -22.28
C THR A 270 13.17 10.34 -22.43
N ALA A 271 12.64 9.75 -21.36
CA ALA A 271 11.31 9.13 -21.38
C ALA A 271 10.19 10.17 -21.56
N ALA A 272 10.26 11.32 -20.88
CA ALA A 272 9.28 12.40 -21.02
C ALA A 272 9.24 12.98 -22.44
N GLN A 273 10.39 13.12 -23.10
CA GLN A 273 10.50 13.61 -24.48
C GLN A 273 9.89 12.62 -25.50
N ARG A 274 10.00 11.31 -25.23
CA ARG A 274 9.48 10.26 -26.12
C ARG A 274 8.04 9.82 -25.82
N ALA A 275 7.51 10.20 -24.66
CA ALA A 275 6.15 9.89 -24.28
C ALA A 275 5.14 10.73 -25.08
N SER A 276 4.05 10.09 -25.49
CA SER A 276 2.86 10.80 -25.97
C SER A 276 2.24 11.64 -24.85
N ASP A 277 1.52 12.69 -25.23
CA ASP A 277 0.83 13.54 -24.27
C ASP A 277 -0.19 12.77 -23.42
N GLY A 278 -0.41 13.24 -22.20
CA GLY A 278 -1.32 12.67 -21.22
C GLY A 278 -0.64 12.19 -19.93
N SER A 279 -1.37 11.40 -19.14
CA SER A 279 -1.00 11.00 -17.78
C SER A 279 0.35 10.28 -17.67
N PHE A 280 0.78 9.54 -18.69
CA PHE A 280 2.07 8.86 -18.68
C PHE A 280 3.23 9.87 -18.74
N LYS A 281 3.15 10.86 -19.62
CA LYS A 281 4.14 11.96 -19.71
C LYS A 281 4.11 12.84 -18.47
N ALA A 282 2.92 13.12 -17.94
CA ALA A 282 2.75 13.87 -16.68
C ALA A 282 3.52 13.24 -15.51
N LYS A 283 3.48 11.90 -15.37
CA LYS A 283 4.24 11.18 -14.32
C LYS A 283 5.75 11.38 -14.42
N HIS A 284 6.30 11.34 -15.63
CA HIS A 284 7.72 11.56 -15.86
C HIS A 284 8.11 13.01 -15.55
N LEU A 285 7.32 13.99 -16.04
CA LEU A 285 7.55 15.40 -15.77
C LEU A 285 7.45 15.72 -14.26
N SER A 286 6.50 15.12 -13.56
CA SER A 286 6.35 15.28 -12.10
C SER A 286 7.57 14.73 -11.34
N LEU A 287 8.08 13.54 -11.70
CA LEU A 287 9.30 13.03 -11.10
C LEU A 287 10.52 13.88 -11.46
N LEU A 288 10.63 14.32 -12.71
CA LEU A 288 11.71 15.18 -13.19
C LEU A 288 11.76 16.49 -12.40
N ALA A 289 10.61 17.09 -12.13
CA ALA A 289 10.49 18.28 -11.30
C ALA A 289 11.07 18.05 -9.89
N ASN A 290 10.73 16.92 -9.25
CA ASN A 290 11.25 16.58 -7.93
C ASN A 290 12.76 16.30 -7.94
N ILE A 291 13.30 15.67 -8.99
CA ILE A 291 14.73 15.45 -9.15
C ILE A 291 15.47 16.79 -9.33
N CYS A 292 14.96 17.69 -10.18
CA CYS A 292 15.53 19.02 -10.37
C CYS A 292 15.55 19.81 -9.05
N GLU A 293 14.46 19.79 -8.29
CA GLU A 293 14.40 20.42 -6.96
C GLU A 293 15.43 19.82 -5.99
N ALA A 294 15.53 18.49 -5.91
CA ALA A 294 16.50 17.82 -5.04
C ALA A 294 17.97 18.13 -5.43
N ARG A 295 18.21 18.53 -6.67
CA ARG A 295 19.51 18.99 -7.18
C ARG A 295 19.72 20.51 -7.05
N GLY A 296 18.76 21.25 -6.50
CA GLY A 296 18.80 22.71 -6.35
C GLY A 296 18.49 23.50 -7.62
N ASN A 297 18.01 22.84 -8.69
CA ASN A 297 17.61 23.50 -9.94
C ASN A 297 16.10 23.83 -9.91
N PHE A 298 15.75 24.87 -9.14
CA PHE A 298 14.36 25.25 -8.91
C PHE A 298 13.63 25.77 -10.16
N ALA A 299 14.36 26.42 -11.08
CA ALA A 299 13.77 26.92 -12.33
C ALA A 299 13.27 25.78 -13.22
N ASP A 300 14.10 24.75 -13.43
CA ASP A 300 13.67 23.57 -14.17
C ASP A 300 12.63 22.74 -13.40
N ALA A 301 12.73 22.69 -12.07
CA ALA A 301 11.72 22.03 -11.25
C ALA A 301 10.33 22.63 -11.50
N LEU A 302 10.21 23.96 -11.42
CA LEU A 302 8.95 24.67 -11.65
C LEU A 302 8.44 24.44 -13.08
N ARG A 303 9.31 24.59 -14.09
CA ARG A 303 8.96 24.35 -15.50
C ARG A 303 8.39 22.95 -15.73
N HIS A 304 9.01 21.94 -15.13
CA HIS A 304 8.54 20.56 -15.26
C HIS A 304 7.25 20.27 -14.50
N ALA A 305 7.04 20.88 -13.32
CA ALA A 305 5.78 20.77 -12.58
C ALA A 305 4.62 21.42 -13.34
N GLU A 306 4.84 22.60 -13.94
CA GLU A 306 3.85 23.24 -14.82
C GLU A 306 3.51 22.36 -16.01
N ALA A 307 4.51 21.81 -16.68
CA ALA A 307 4.31 20.89 -17.79
C ALA A 307 3.54 19.63 -17.36
N ALA A 308 3.80 19.07 -16.17
CA ALA A 308 3.07 17.93 -15.66
C ALA A 308 1.58 18.24 -15.44
N ALA A 309 1.26 19.41 -14.86
CA ALA A 309 -0.11 19.84 -14.62
C ALA A 309 -0.88 20.13 -15.93
N VAL A 310 -0.19 20.61 -16.98
CA VAL A 310 -0.80 20.77 -18.32
C VAL A 310 -1.14 19.41 -18.95
N GLN A 311 -0.31 18.40 -18.73
CA GLN A 311 -0.47 17.07 -19.34
C GLN A 311 -1.58 16.24 -18.70
N ASP A 312 -1.96 16.54 -17.45
CA ASP A 312 -3.01 15.83 -16.69
C ASP A 312 -3.68 16.79 -15.69
N PRO A 313 -4.51 17.73 -16.17
CA PRO A 313 -5.02 18.85 -15.37
C PRO A 313 -6.00 18.43 -14.26
N ASP A 314 -6.65 17.28 -14.41
CA ASP A 314 -7.58 16.73 -13.42
C ASP A 314 -6.88 16.04 -12.23
N ASN A 315 -5.55 15.92 -12.30
CA ASN A 315 -4.76 15.28 -11.27
C ASN A 315 -4.34 16.27 -10.18
N GLU A 316 -5.09 16.28 -9.08
CA GLU A 316 -4.84 17.14 -7.93
C GLU A 316 -3.42 17.05 -7.36
N ALA A 317 -2.72 15.91 -7.52
CA ALA A 317 -1.36 15.76 -7.02
C ALA A 317 -0.37 16.68 -7.75
N TYR A 318 -0.54 16.86 -9.07
CA TYR A 318 0.31 17.77 -9.85
C TYR A 318 0.01 19.23 -9.55
N ALA A 319 -1.27 19.59 -9.36
CA ALA A 319 -1.64 20.93 -8.91
C ALA A 319 -1.01 21.27 -7.54
N LYS A 320 -1.06 20.34 -6.58
CA LYS A 320 -0.43 20.50 -5.26
C LYS A 320 1.10 20.60 -5.36
N GLN A 321 1.72 19.77 -6.20
CA GLN A 321 3.16 19.83 -6.45
C GLN A 321 3.59 21.20 -7.01
N LEU A 322 2.86 21.70 -8.01
CA LEU A 322 3.11 23.00 -8.62
C LEU A 322 2.98 24.14 -7.61
N LEU A 323 1.92 24.13 -6.80
CA LEU A 323 1.72 25.14 -5.76
C LEU A 323 2.90 25.17 -4.77
N ARG A 324 3.28 24.00 -4.25
CA ARG A 324 4.45 23.86 -3.35
C ARG A 324 5.73 24.42 -3.96
N MET A 325 5.99 24.15 -5.23
CA MET A 325 7.20 24.61 -5.91
C MET A 325 7.19 26.13 -6.15
N ARG A 326 6.03 26.71 -6.47
CA ARG A 326 5.88 28.18 -6.58
C ARG A 326 6.14 28.88 -5.25
N GLU A 327 5.62 28.33 -4.16
CA GLU A 327 5.86 28.86 -2.81
C GLU A 327 7.34 28.77 -2.41
N ALA A 328 8.04 27.70 -2.81
CA ALA A 328 9.48 27.55 -2.57
C ALA A 328 10.32 28.52 -3.40
N ALA A 329 9.94 28.81 -4.64
CA ALA A 329 10.66 29.72 -5.55
C ALA A 329 10.46 31.21 -5.21
N GLY A 330 9.42 31.55 -4.44
CA GLY A 330 9.14 32.91 -3.98
C GLY A 330 9.82 33.29 -2.66
N ARG A 331 10.62 32.40 -2.07
CA ARG A 331 11.44 32.64 -0.87
C ARG A 331 12.89 32.89 -1.27
#